data_AF-A0A554INP1-F1
#
_entry.id   AF-A0A554INP1-F1
#
_cell.length_a   1.000
_cell.length_b   1.000
_cell.length_c   1.000
_cell.angle_alpha   90.00
_cell.angle_beta   90.00
_cell.angle_gamma   90.00
#
_symmetry.space_group_name_H-M   'P 1'
#
loop_
_entity.id
_entity.type
_entity.pdbx_description
1 polymer ?
#
loop_
_entity_poly.entity_id
_entity_poly.type
_entity_poly.pdbx_seq_one_letter_code
_entity_poly.pdbx_strand_id
1 'polypeptide(L)'
;MSSREKFLSNGLGISAFALCAILVGQQPVSNSVVAYAALPLGASISLSTPEPTSALFDRQDASVRTALRLQERLRRKGLPATLENAVSAVRERQHFLRQSVRVHFLTETGSGATWVASAQQFPLWILMNADAGGIHIELNPERIHEAITDERLRTVATPRNITITGMYDGKTVDRVLTDGAARPGHRLDTSQTRDLLIQALTNNQTAINVQLLFTPGHIENLSGVPLGDLTLLATGHSNFKGSPWGRIANVRKALREHVQNAIVAPGEIFSFNTALGDAMIKGGRWEQAKVINGGVLTMEQGGGICQASTTLYRGLLAAGLPVLKRTSHSMYVSYYEEGGVGLDATVYKGNPDLTFLNDTGNFIVLQAYDDGDDAYIHIYGTPDGRSATIDGPYFTQTAPDDFAIAGRPLKRNEIGWRHEVTYADGAVKNDTIISTYKTLPNSIVNKYTAITAAKKIVALGAGQQ
;
A
#
# COMPACT_ATOMS: atom_id res chain seq x y z
N MET A 1 3.81 -6.43 46.94
CA MET A 1 4.93 -7.06 46.21
C MET A 1 4.38 -7.51 44.87
N SER A 2 4.62 -6.73 43.81
CA SER A 2 3.98 -6.90 42.51
C SER A 2 4.83 -7.76 41.58
N SER A 3 4.17 -8.35 40.58
CA SER A 3 4.65 -9.29 39.56
C SER A 3 5.78 -8.78 38.64
N ARG A 4 6.59 -7.81 39.09
CA ARG A 4 7.60 -7.07 38.32
C ARG A 4 8.99 -7.73 38.24
N GLU A 5 9.25 -8.83 38.93
CA GLU A 5 10.64 -9.37 39.06
C GLU A 5 10.88 -10.80 38.57
N LYS A 6 9.92 -11.46 37.89
CA LYS A 6 10.06 -12.88 37.53
C LYS A 6 10.38 -13.22 36.06
N PHE A 7 10.55 -12.24 35.17
CA PHE A 7 10.57 -12.52 33.72
C PHE A 7 11.92 -12.42 32.99
N LEU A 8 13.02 -12.07 33.67
CA LEU A 8 14.30 -11.79 32.99
C LEU A 8 15.44 -12.79 33.24
N SER A 9 15.14 -14.02 33.65
CA SER A 9 16.16 -15.08 33.72
C SER A 9 15.70 -16.33 32.98
N ASN A 10 16.58 -16.83 32.10
CA ASN A 10 16.55 -18.05 31.27
C ASN A 10 16.32 -17.74 29.79
N GLY A 11 17.19 -18.06 28.83
CA GLY A 11 18.42 -18.85 28.84
C GLY A 11 18.82 -19.12 27.37
N LEU A 12 20.12 -19.10 27.12
CA LEU A 12 20.80 -19.38 25.85
C LEU A 12 20.59 -20.82 25.35
N GLY A 13 20.73 -21.03 24.02
CA GLY A 13 21.52 -22.17 23.51
C GLY A 13 21.14 -22.81 22.16
N ILE A 14 22.12 -22.78 21.23
CA ILE A 14 22.56 -23.89 20.32
C ILE A 14 21.69 -24.12 19.04
N SER A 15 22.17 -24.43 17.82
CA SER A 15 23.47 -24.40 17.10
C SER A 15 23.22 -24.73 15.60
N ALA A 16 24.12 -24.32 14.72
CA ALA A 16 24.24 -24.67 13.31
C ALA A 16 24.57 -26.16 13.03
N PHE A 17 24.21 -26.70 11.84
CA PHE A 17 25.07 -27.58 11.01
C PHE A 17 24.40 -28.03 9.67
N ALA A 18 25.21 -28.00 8.59
CA ALA A 18 25.26 -28.87 7.39
C ALA A 18 24.17 -28.73 6.30
N LEU A 19 24.40 -28.91 4.97
CA LEU A 19 25.46 -29.62 4.24
C LEU A 19 25.49 -29.16 2.74
N CYS A 20 26.63 -29.34 2.07
CA CYS A 20 26.93 -28.95 0.69
C CYS A 20 27.43 -30.17 -0.12
N ALA A 21 27.31 -30.08 -1.46
CA ALA A 21 28.12 -30.70 -2.53
C ALA A 21 27.91 -32.17 -2.99
N ILE A 22 28.03 -32.37 -4.32
CA ILE A 22 28.67 -33.45 -5.13
C ILE A 22 28.18 -33.28 -6.60
N LEU A 23 28.86 -33.63 -7.71
CA LEU A 23 30.22 -33.54 -8.27
C LEU A 23 30.14 -34.13 -9.73
N VAL A 24 31.21 -34.00 -10.50
CA VAL A 24 31.38 -34.15 -11.97
C VAL A 24 31.70 -35.59 -12.46
N GLY A 25 31.48 -35.90 -13.76
CA GLY A 25 32.18 -36.98 -14.53
C GLY A 25 31.62 -37.20 -15.96
N GLN A 26 32.30 -36.85 -17.06
CA GLN A 26 33.30 -37.59 -17.89
C GLN A 26 32.72 -38.61 -18.92
N GLN A 27 33.12 -38.45 -20.21
CA GLN A 27 32.95 -39.36 -21.39
C GLN A 27 34.14 -40.39 -21.46
N PRO A 28 34.47 -41.19 -22.54
CA PRO A 28 33.99 -41.35 -23.95
C PRO A 28 34.07 -42.79 -24.60
N VAL A 29 33.91 -42.86 -25.97
CA VAL A 29 34.34 -43.85 -27.03
C VAL A 29 33.62 -45.24 -27.11
N SER A 30 33.41 -45.98 -28.23
CA SER A 30 33.96 -46.05 -29.62
C SER A 30 33.13 -46.94 -30.61
N ASN A 31 33.24 -46.63 -31.93
CA ASN A 31 33.35 -47.45 -33.17
C ASN A 31 32.48 -48.69 -33.54
N SER A 32 32.00 -48.71 -34.80
CA SER A 32 32.21 -49.82 -35.78
C SER A 32 31.92 -49.41 -37.25
N VAL A 33 32.69 -49.99 -38.19
CA VAL A 33 32.85 -49.78 -39.66
C VAL A 33 32.13 -50.92 -40.44
N VAL A 34 31.62 -50.82 -41.70
CA VAL A 34 32.21 -51.15 -43.05
C VAL A 34 31.07 -50.99 -44.12
N ALA A 35 31.16 -50.12 -45.15
CA ALA A 35 31.48 -50.30 -46.60
C ALA A 35 30.60 -51.32 -47.41
N TYR A 36 30.15 -51.17 -48.68
CA TYR A 36 30.58 -50.47 -49.91
C TYR A 36 29.37 -50.29 -50.89
N ALA A 37 29.38 -49.26 -51.76
CA ALA A 37 29.15 -49.35 -53.23
C ALA A 37 29.20 -47.96 -53.90
N ALA A 38 29.80 -47.89 -55.08
CA ALA A 38 30.14 -46.67 -55.81
C ALA A 38 29.07 -46.23 -56.85
N LEU A 39 28.85 -44.91 -56.94
CA LEU A 39 28.61 -43.98 -58.09
C LEU A 39 27.82 -44.47 -59.33
N PRO A 40 26.92 -43.62 -59.91
CA PRO A 40 27.44 -42.48 -60.67
C PRO A 40 26.68 -41.15 -60.55
N LEU A 41 27.38 -40.15 -61.08
CA LEU A 41 26.97 -38.77 -61.33
C LEU A 41 25.49 -38.65 -61.75
N GLY A 42 24.77 -37.84 -60.97
CA GLY A 42 23.55 -37.18 -61.39
C GLY A 42 23.59 -35.77 -60.82
N ALA A 43 24.23 -34.85 -61.53
CA ALA A 43 24.05 -33.42 -61.29
C ALA A 43 22.59 -33.06 -61.60
N SER A 44 21.70 -33.31 -60.66
CA SER A 44 20.41 -32.66 -60.62
C SER A 44 20.65 -31.32 -59.95
N ILE A 45 20.93 -30.32 -60.79
CA ILE A 45 20.59 -28.95 -60.48
C ILE A 45 19.08 -28.98 -60.25
N SER A 46 18.65 -29.22 -59.01
CA SER A 46 17.31 -28.87 -58.60
C SER A 46 17.31 -27.35 -58.57
N LEU A 47 17.09 -26.75 -59.75
CA LEU A 47 16.55 -25.41 -59.89
C LEU A 47 15.38 -25.39 -58.93
N SER A 48 15.59 -24.75 -57.77
CA SER A 48 14.50 -24.35 -56.91
C SER A 48 13.67 -23.41 -57.77
N THR A 49 12.66 -23.97 -58.44
CA THR A 49 11.59 -23.16 -59.01
C THR A 49 11.12 -22.29 -57.84
N PRO A 50 11.11 -20.96 -58.00
CA PRO A 50 10.50 -20.11 -56.99
C PRO A 50 9.08 -20.64 -56.83
N GLU A 51 8.67 -21.00 -55.61
CA GLU A 51 7.26 -21.30 -55.37
C GLU A 51 6.42 -20.17 -55.99
N PRO A 52 5.28 -20.47 -56.64
CA PRO A 52 4.47 -19.47 -57.33
C PRO A 52 4.02 -18.30 -56.42
N THR A 53 4.09 -18.47 -55.10
CA THR A 53 3.85 -17.43 -54.09
C THR A 53 4.98 -16.41 -53.95
N SER A 54 6.22 -16.72 -54.34
CA SER A 54 7.37 -15.83 -54.20
C SER A 54 7.37 -14.62 -55.16
N ALA A 55 6.57 -14.68 -56.23
CA ALA A 55 6.38 -13.58 -57.18
C ALA A 55 5.42 -12.49 -56.66
N LEU A 56 4.65 -12.77 -55.60
CA LEU A 56 3.68 -11.84 -55.00
C LEU A 56 4.29 -10.89 -53.96
N PHE A 57 5.52 -11.13 -53.51
CA PHE A 57 6.15 -10.36 -52.44
C PHE A 57 7.26 -9.42 -52.96
N ASP A 58 7.15 -8.13 -52.62
CA ASP A 58 8.18 -7.14 -52.93
C ASP A 58 9.48 -7.43 -52.16
N ARG A 59 10.56 -7.74 -52.89
CA ARG A 59 11.88 -8.00 -52.30
C ARG A 59 12.56 -6.75 -51.75
N GLN A 60 12.05 -5.56 -52.06
CA GLN A 60 12.48 -4.30 -51.46
C GLN A 60 11.86 -4.05 -50.08
N ASP A 61 10.80 -4.78 -49.69
CA ASP A 61 10.26 -4.76 -48.32
C ASP A 61 11.27 -5.39 -47.34
N ALA A 62 11.62 -4.66 -46.29
CA ALA A 62 12.53 -5.13 -45.24
C ALA A 62 12.01 -6.38 -44.51
N SER A 63 10.69 -6.51 -44.36
CA SER A 63 10.02 -7.65 -43.74
C SER A 63 10.19 -8.91 -44.59
N VAL A 64 10.04 -8.78 -45.92
CA VAL A 64 10.23 -9.87 -46.88
C VAL A 64 11.68 -10.36 -46.91
N ARG A 65 12.66 -9.44 -46.89
CA ARG A 65 14.08 -9.82 -46.77
C ARG A 65 14.38 -10.56 -45.47
N THR A 66 13.78 -10.13 -44.38
CA THR A 66 13.95 -10.78 -43.07
C THR A 66 13.29 -12.17 -43.06
N ALA A 67 12.11 -12.30 -43.65
CA ALA A 67 11.37 -13.55 -43.79
C ALA A 67 12.13 -14.58 -44.63
N LEU A 68 12.75 -14.18 -45.74
CA LEU A 68 13.59 -15.07 -46.56
C LEU A 68 14.76 -15.66 -45.76
N ARG A 69 15.45 -14.84 -44.95
CA ARG A 69 16.54 -15.30 -44.07
C ARG A 69 16.04 -16.20 -42.94
N LEU A 70 14.84 -15.97 -42.44
CA LEU A 70 14.21 -16.81 -41.43
C LEU A 70 13.82 -18.17 -42.01
N GLN A 71 13.15 -18.16 -43.16
CA GLN A 71 12.73 -19.35 -43.89
C GLN A 71 13.91 -20.28 -44.16
N GLU A 72 15.01 -19.75 -44.71
CA GLU A 72 16.22 -20.52 -44.98
C GLU A 72 16.79 -21.18 -43.70
N ARG A 73 16.76 -20.46 -42.57
CA ARG A 73 17.23 -20.96 -41.28
C ARG A 73 16.37 -22.10 -40.74
N LEU A 74 15.06 -22.02 -40.95
CA LEU A 74 14.09 -23.04 -40.52
C LEU A 74 14.19 -24.29 -41.39
N ARG A 75 14.33 -24.14 -42.71
CA ARG A 75 14.55 -25.27 -43.63
C ARG A 75 15.81 -26.06 -43.28
N ARG A 76 16.91 -25.38 -42.93
CA ARG A 76 18.15 -26.05 -42.44
C ARG A 76 17.95 -26.85 -41.16
N LYS A 77 16.94 -26.52 -40.36
CA LYS A 77 16.55 -27.26 -39.15
C LYS A 77 15.49 -28.33 -39.42
N GLY A 78 15.12 -28.57 -40.68
CA GLY A 78 14.10 -29.55 -41.06
C GLY A 78 12.66 -29.09 -40.77
N LEU A 79 12.44 -27.81 -40.48
CA LEU A 79 11.11 -27.27 -40.18
C LEU A 79 10.44 -26.73 -41.45
N PRO A 80 9.19 -27.11 -41.74
CA PRO A 80 8.46 -26.57 -42.89
C PRO A 80 8.10 -25.10 -42.64
N ALA A 81 8.47 -24.23 -43.58
CA ALA A 81 8.15 -22.81 -43.52
C ALA A 81 7.90 -22.26 -44.94
N THR A 82 6.66 -21.89 -45.24
CA THR A 82 6.33 -21.16 -46.47
C THR A 82 6.81 -19.71 -46.34
N LEU A 83 7.08 -19.05 -47.47
CA LEU A 83 7.49 -17.65 -47.46
C LEU A 83 6.38 -16.75 -46.88
N GLU A 84 5.13 -17.06 -47.19
CA GLU A 84 3.95 -16.34 -46.69
C GLU A 84 3.86 -16.40 -45.16
N ASN A 85 3.99 -17.59 -44.56
CA ASN A 85 3.97 -17.75 -43.10
C ASN A 85 5.15 -17.02 -42.44
N ALA A 86 6.33 -17.05 -43.06
CA ALA A 86 7.50 -16.32 -42.58
C ALA A 86 7.31 -14.79 -42.66
N VAL A 87 6.69 -14.27 -43.72
CA VAL A 87 6.36 -12.85 -43.84
C VAL A 87 5.32 -12.42 -42.80
N SER A 88 4.26 -13.21 -42.63
CA SER A 88 3.23 -12.97 -41.61
C SER A 88 3.84 -12.92 -40.21
N ALA A 89 4.63 -13.93 -39.83
CA ALA A 89 5.28 -13.99 -38.53
C ALA A 89 6.26 -12.82 -38.31
N VAL A 90 7.02 -12.40 -39.33
CA VAL A 90 7.90 -11.23 -39.20
C VAL A 90 7.09 -9.95 -38.99
N ARG A 91 5.99 -9.77 -39.71
CA ARG A 91 5.12 -8.58 -39.58
C ARG A 91 4.41 -8.54 -38.23
N GLU A 92 3.86 -9.66 -37.78
CA GLU A 92 3.23 -9.80 -36.47
C GLU A 92 4.25 -9.56 -35.34
N ARG A 93 5.46 -10.11 -35.47
CA ARG A 93 6.55 -9.80 -34.53
C ARG A 93 6.88 -8.32 -34.49
N GLN A 94 6.98 -7.67 -35.65
CA GLN A 94 7.24 -6.22 -35.73
C GLN A 94 6.09 -5.39 -35.16
N HIS A 95 4.85 -5.86 -35.32
CA HIS A 95 3.67 -5.24 -34.74
C HIS A 95 3.75 -5.19 -33.22
N PHE A 96 3.97 -6.34 -32.56
CA PHE A 96 4.16 -6.39 -31.11
C PHE A 96 5.37 -5.55 -30.65
N LEU A 97 6.49 -5.58 -31.38
CA LEU A 97 7.68 -4.79 -31.04
C LEU A 97 7.43 -3.27 -31.07
N ARG A 98 6.46 -2.78 -31.85
CA ARG A 98 6.11 -1.34 -31.90
C ARG A 98 5.09 -0.95 -30.84
N GLN A 99 4.43 -1.91 -30.22
CA GLN A 99 3.43 -1.63 -29.20
C GLN A 99 4.08 -1.20 -27.89
N SER A 100 3.36 -0.32 -27.20
CA SER A 100 3.61 0.02 -25.81
C SER A 100 2.28 0.19 -25.10
N VAL A 101 2.19 -0.32 -23.88
CA VAL A 101 1.03 -0.23 -23.02
C VAL A 101 1.43 0.56 -21.79
N ARG A 102 0.72 1.65 -21.52
CA ARG A 102 0.89 2.40 -20.27
C ARG A 102 0.09 1.73 -19.17
N VAL A 103 0.80 1.17 -18.19
CA VAL A 103 0.22 0.54 -17.01
C VAL A 103 0.11 1.58 -15.90
N HIS A 104 -1.11 1.92 -15.53
CA HIS A 104 -1.41 2.78 -14.39
C HIS A 104 -1.65 1.92 -13.16
N PHE A 105 -0.76 2.00 -12.17
CA PHE A 105 -0.98 1.34 -10.89
C PHE A 105 -1.88 2.23 -10.04
N LEU A 106 -3.01 1.68 -9.61
CA LEU A 106 -4.00 2.40 -8.80
C LEU A 106 -3.91 1.92 -7.35
N THR A 107 -3.97 2.87 -6.43
CA THR A 107 -4.11 2.63 -4.98
C THR A 107 -5.53 2.99 -4.55
N GLU A 108 -5.87 2.75 -3.29
CA GLU A 108 -7.14 3.18 -2.66
C GLU A 108 -7.39 4.70 -2.86
N THR A 109 -6.33 5.51 -2.92
CA THR A 109 -6.40 6.97 -3.08
C THR A 109 -6.34 7.43 -4.54
N GLY A 110 -6.34 6.48 -5.49
CA GLY A 110 -6.43 6.74 -6.93
C GLY A 110 -5.15 7.22 -7.60
N SER A 111 -4.08 7.51 -6.85
CA SER A 111 -2.79 7.90 -7.40
C SER A 111 -1.75 6.81 -7.13
N GLY A 112 -1.14 6.28 -8.18
CA GLY A 112 0.00 5.38 -8.09
C GLY A 112 0.95 5.55 -9.26
N ALA A 113 2.01 4.76 -9.25
CA ALA A 113 3.06 4.84 -10.24
C ALA A 113 2.56 4.45 -11.65
N THR A 114 3.31 4.83 -12.67
CA THR A 114 3.04 4.42 -14.05
C THR A 114 4.24 3.69 -14.61
N TRP A 115 4.01 2.63 -15.37
CA TRP A 115 5.01 1.92 -16.14
C TRP A 115 4.63 1.90 -17.62
N VAL A 116 5.62 1.99 -18.51
CA VAL A 116 5.42 1.81 -19.95
C VAL A 116 5.95 0.43 -20.32
N ALA A 117 5.04 -0.53 -20.43
CA ALA A 117 5.32 -1.89 -20.85
C ALA A 117 5.51 -1.92 -22.37
N SER A 118 6.69 -2.32 -22.85
CA SER A 118 6.97 -2.40 -24.28
C SER A 118 7.74 -3.65 -24.65
N ALA A 119 7.23 -4.40 -25.62
CA ALA A 119 7.95 -5.55 -26.15
C ALA A 119 9.25 -5.14 -26.87
N GLN A 120 9.44 -3.86 -27.23
CA GLN A 120 10.73 -3.37 -27.73
C GLN A 120 11.80 -3.43 -26.64
N GLN A 121 11.45 -3.05 -25.42
CA GLN A 121 12.33 -3.11 -24.25
C GLN A 121 12.53 -4.55 -23.77
N PHE A 122 11.48 -5.38 -23.92
CA PHE A 122 11.48 -6.78 -23.54
C PHE A 122 11.20 -7.71 -24.74
N PRO A 123 12.16 -7.86 -25.68
CA PRO A 123 11.93 -8.58 -26.93
C PRO A 123 11.69 -10.08 -26.76
N LEU A 124 11.98 -10.63 -25.57
CA LEU A 124 11.72 -12.02 -25.18
C LEU A 124 10.26 -12.26 -24.75
N TRP A 125 9.44 -11.22 -24.60
CA TRP A 125 8.00 -11.38 -24.43
C TRP A 125 7.33 -11.98 -25.66
N ILE A 126 7.98 -11.91 -26.82
CA ILE A 126 7.45 -12.43 -28.07
C ILE A 126 8.16 -13.77 -28.34
N LEU A 127 7.40 -14.85 -28.25
CA LEU A 127 7.83 -16.19 -28.61
C LEU A 127 7.53 -16.45 -30.09
N MET A 128 8.44 -17.14 -30.76
CA MET A 128 8.24 -17.65 -32.11
C MET A 128 8.27 -19.16 -32.04
N ASN A 129 7.14 -19.79 -32.33
CA ASN A 129 7.01 -21.23 -32.43
C ASN A 129 6.96 -21.63 -33.90
N ALA A 130 7.56 -22.77 -34.23
CA ALA A 130 7.53 -23.33 -35.57
C ALA A 130 7.17 -24.82 -35.47
N ASP A 131 6.09 -25.21 -36.14
CA ASP A 131 5.57 -26.57 -36.15
C ASP A 131 5.11 -26.98 -37.56
N ALA A 132 4.36 -28.08 -37.66
CA ALA A 132 3.83 -28.56 -38.94
C ALA A 132 2.78 -27.62 -39.58
N GLY A 133 2.13 -26.77 -38.78
CA GLY A 133 1.15 -25.77 -39.21
C GLY A 133 1.77 -24.45 -39.67
N GLY A 134 3.01 -24.16 -39.26
CA GLY A 134 3.78 -23.01 -39.76
C GLY A 134 4.57 -22.31 -38.67
N ILE A 135 4.72 -20.99 -38.82
CA ILE A 135 5.39 -20.13 -37.84
C ILE A 135 4.33 -19.30 -37.15
N HIS A 136 4.29 -19.38 -35.83
CA HIS A 136 3.32 -18.69 -34.98
C HIS A 136 4.06 -17.73 -34.05
N ILE A 137 3.51 -16.53 -33.90
CA ILE A 137 3.97 -15.55 -32.92
C ILE A 137 3.01 -15.56 -31.75
N GLU A 138 3.55 -15.72 -30.55
CA GLU A 138 2.77 -15.74 -29.31
C GLU A 138 3.44 -14.84 -28.28
N LEU A 139 2.66 -14.37 -27.31
CA LEU A 139 3.20 -13.70 -26.14
C LEU A 139 3.60 -14.76 -25.11
N ASN A 140 4.81 -14.66 -24.58
CA ASN A 140 5.36 -15.56 -23.58
C ASN A 140 4.91 -15.13 -22.17
N PRO A 141 3.98 -15.85 -21.52
CA PRO A 141 3.43 -15.42 -20.24
C PRO A 141 4.49 -15.39 -19.13
N GLU A 142 5.43 -16.33 -19.14
CA GLU A 142 6.51 -16.41 -18.15
C GLU A 142 7.48 -15.22 -18.26
N ARG A 143 7.88 -14.85 -19.48
CA ARG A 143 8.77 -13.68 -19.69
C ARG A 143 8.10 -12.36 -19.34
N ILE A 144 6.78 -12.27 -19.56
CA ILE A 144 6.00 -11.11 -19.14
C ILE A 144 5.91 -11.08 -17.61
N HIS A 145 5.64 -12.21 -16.97
CA HIS A 145 5.60 -12.32 -15.52
C HIS A 145 6.95 -11.93 -14.87
N GLU A 146 8.06 -12.47 -15.37
CA GLU A 146 9.42 -12.12 -14.92
C GLU A 146 9.66 -10.61 -14.99
N ALA A 147 9.28 -9.98 -16.10
CA ALA A 147 9.45 -8.53 -16.27
C ALA A 147 8.56 -7.71 -15.33
N ILE A 148 7.37 -8.21 -14.96
CA ILE A 148 6.50 -7.59 -13.95
C ILE A 148 7.12 -7.68 -12.54
N THR A 149 7.82 -8.78 -12.25
CA THR A 149 8.50 -8.99 -10.96
C THR A 149 9.86 -8.30 -10.85
N ASP A 150 10.39 -7.73 -11.94
CA ASP A 150 11.67 -7.02 -11.97
C ASP A 150 11.68 -5.85 -10.98
N GLU A 151 12.78 -5.71 -10.22
CA GLU A 151 12.94 -4.66 -9.21
C GLU A 151 12.75 -3.24 -9.78
N ARG A 152 12.93 -3.06 -11.09
CA ARG A 152 12.70 -1.78 -11.80
C ARG A 152 11.24 -1.30 -11.75
N LEU A 153 10.29 -2.17 -11.40
CA LEU A 153 8.87 -1.85 -11.18
C LEU A 153 8.50 -1.61 -9.71
N ARG A 154 9.45 -1.69 -8.78
CA ARG A 154 9.24 -1.41 -7.34
C ARG A 154 9.12 0.08 -7.03
N THR A 155 8.43 0.84 -7.87
CA THR A 155 7.93 2.18 -7.53
C THR A 155 6.78 2.10 -6.51
N VAL A 156 6.24 0.90 -6.31
CA VAL A 156 5.23 0.58 -5.30
C VAL A 156 5.91 0.28 -3.97
N ALA A 157 5.61 1.08 -2.94
CA ALA A 157 6.10 0.83 -1.58
C ALA A 157 5.58 -0.54 -1.09
N THR A 158 6.49 -1.49 -0.87
CA THR A 158 6.13 -2.83 -0.38
C THR A 158 5.90 -2.82 1.14
N PRO A 159 5.06 -3.72 1.67
CA PRO A 159 4.85 -3.81 3.10
C PRO A 159 6.16 -4.14 3.81
N ARG A 160 6.43 -3.43 4.91
CA ARG A 160 7.56 -3.68 5.81
C ARG A 160 7.04 -4.36 7.07
N ASN A 161 7.44 -5.62 7.23
CA ASN A 161 7.24 -6.37 8.45
C ASN A 161 8.30 -5.98 9.48
N ILE A 162 8.00 -6.24 10.75
CA ILE A 162 8.94 -6.05 11.86
C ILE A 162 8.87 -7.22 12.83
N THR A 163 9.89 -7.32 13.65
CA THR A 163 10.00 -8.29 14.73
C THR A 163 10.02 -7.57 16.07
N ILE A 164 9.20 -8.01 17.03
CA ILE A 164 9.33 -7.62 18.43
C ILE A 164 10.26 -8.60 19.14
N THR A 165 11.35 -8.12 19.72
CA THR A 165 12.36 -8.95 20.41
C THR A 165 12.30 -8.83 21.93
N GLY A 166 11.55 -7.86 22.45
CA GLY A 166 11.44 -7.63 23.89
C GLY A 166 10.59 -6.41 24.22
N MET A 167 10.53 -6.06 25.49
CA MET A 167 9.87 -4.87 26.01
C MET A 167 10.77 -4.15 27.01
N TYR A 168 10.55 -2.86 27.20
CA TYR A 168 11.23 -2.08 28.21
C TYR A 168 10.32 -1.01 28.79
N ASP A 169 10.54 -0.68 30.07
CA ASP A 169 9.92 0.47 30.72
C ASP A 169 10.50 1.75 30.09
N GLY A 170 9.66 2.44 29.31
CA GLY A 170 10.05 3.68 28.62
C GLY A 170 10.07 4.91 29.53
N LYS A 171 9.95 4.73 30.86
CA LYS A 171 9.79 5.75 31.92
C LYS A 171 8.46 6.49 31.91
N THR A 172 7.92 6.74 30.72
CA THR A 172 6.62 7.39 30.53
C THR A 172 5.53 6.39 30.18
N VAL A 173 5.79 5.58 29.15
CA VAL A 173 4.95 4.48 28.70
C VAL A 173 5.83 3.28 28.40
N ASP A 174 5.34 2.07 28.63
CA ASP A 174 6.03 0.85 28.23
C ASP A 174 6.15 0.78 26.71
N ARG A 175 7.24 0.17 26.23
CA ARG A 175 7.54 0.08 24.80
C ARG A 175 8.06 -1.28 24.39
N VAL A 176 7.80 -1.63 23.14
CA VAL A 176 8.39 -2.80 22.47
C VAL A 176 9.74 -2.47 21.83
N LEU A 177 10.65 -3.43 21.86
CA LEU A 177 11.90 -3.40 21.10
C LEU A 177 11.64 -4.02 19.73
N THR A 178 11.90 -3.25 18.66
CA THR A 178 11.67 -3.67 17.28
C THR A 178 12.89 -3.44 16.39
N ASP A 179 13.00 -4.20 15.30
CA ASP A 179 13.99 -4.01 14.23
C ASP A 179 13.60 -2.90 13.21
N GLY A 180 12.50 -2.21 13.47
CA GLY A 180 11.99 -1.15 12.61
C GLY A 180 10.60 -0.65 13.00
N ALA A 181 9.92 -0.04 12.03
CA ALA A 181 8.52 0.33 12.13
C ALA A 181 7.70 -0.47 11.12
N ALA A 182 6.61 -1.09 11.57
CA ALA A 182 5.70 -1.83 10.69
C ALA A 182 5.04 -0.83 9.73
N ARG A 183 5.20 -1.05 8.43
CA ARG A 183 4.58 -0.18 7.41
C ARG A 183 3.74 -1.02 6.48
N PRO A 184 2.49 -0.61 6.20
CA PRO A 184 1.76 -1.16 5.11
C PRO A 184 2.48 -0.80 3.83
N GLY A 185 2.18 -1.59 2.82
CA GLY A 185 2.54 -1.26 1.47
C GLY A 185 1.51 -1.85 0.55
N HIS A 186 1.90 -1.95 -0.69
CA HIS A 186 1.07 -2.47 -1.74
C HIS A 186 1.80 -3.64 -2.39
N ARG A 187 1.02 -4.64 -2.76
CA ARG A 187 1.46 -5.76 -3.57
C ARG A 187 0.75 -5.70 -4.90
N LEU A 188 1.48 -6.09 -5.93
CA LEU A 188 0.92 -6.26 -7.26
C LEU A 188 0.44 -7.72 -7.38
N ASP A 189 -0.79 -7.92 -7.84
CA ASP A 189 -1.19 -9.24 -8.33
C ASP A 189 -0.50 -9.47 -9.68
N THR A 190 0.64 -10.16 -9.64
CA THR A 190 1.50 -10.36 -10.81
C THR A 190 0.84 -11.25 -11.86
N SER A 191 0.00 -12.20 -11.45
CA SER A 191 -0.75 -13.08 -12.35
C SER A 191 -1.85 -12.31 -13.08
N GLN A 192 -2.67 -11.55 -12.35
CA GLN A 192 -3.70 -10.72 -12.95
C GLN A 192 -3.09 -9.65 -13.88
N THR A 193 -1.99 -9.01 -13.45
CA THR A 193 -1.31 -7.97 -14.24
C THR A 193 -0.77 -8.53 -15.56
N ARG A 194 -0.17 -9.72 -15.52
CA ARG A 194 0.31 -10.44 -16.71
C ARG A 194 -0.84 -10.67 -17.69
N ASP A 195 -1.97 -11.18 -17.21
CA ASP A 195 -3.10 -11.52 -18.07
C ASP A 195 -3.72 -10.27 -18.69
N LEU A 196 -3.87 -9.19 -17.92
CA LEU A 196 -4.30 -7.88 -18.44
C LEU A 196 -3.34 -7.33 -19.49
N LEU A 197 -2.03 -7.47 -19.28
CA LEU A 197 -1.03 -6.96 -20.22
C LEU A 197 -1.01 -7.76 -21.53
N ILE A 198 -1.17 -9.08 -21.46
CA ILE A 198 -1.33 -9.94 -22.64
C ILE A 198 -2.57 -9.52 -23.43
N GLN A 199 -3.72 -9.37 -22.76
CA GLN A 199 -4.96 -8.93 -23.39
C GLN A 199 -4.81 -7.54 -24.04
N ALA A 200 -4.14 -6.61 -23.36
CA ALA A 200 -3.91 -5.26 -23.88
C ALA A 200 -3.06 -5.26 -25.15
N LEU A 201 -1.96 -6.02 -25.16
CA LEU A 201 -1.09 -6.16 -26.33
C LEU A 201 -1.83 -6.81 -27.51
N THR A 202 -2.58 -7.89 -27.26
CA THR A 202 -3.39 -8.56 -28.28
C THR A 202 -4.48 -7.65 -28.85
N ASN A 203 -5.14 -6.84 -28.01
CA ASN A 203 -6.24 -5.97 -28.40
C ASN A 203 -5.79 -4.57 -28.86
N ASN A 204 -4.49 -4.31 -29.01
CA ASN A 204 -3.94 -3.00 -29.37
C ASN A 204 -4.33 -1.85 -28.41
N GLN A 205 -4.52 -2.16 -27.13
CA GLN A 205 -4.77 -1.14 -26.11
C GLN A 205 -3.48 -0.38 -25.81
N THR A 206 -3.60 0.92 -25.58
CA THR A 206 -2.46 1.80 -25.26
C THR A 206 -2.28 2.04 -23.77
N ALA A 207 -3.27 1.66 -22.95
CA ALA A 207 -3.22 1.80 -21.51
C ALA A 207 -4.10 0.75 -20.80
N ILE A 208 -3.68 0.38 -19.58
CA ILE A 208 -4.45 -0.44 -18.65
C ILE A 208 -4.33 0.12 -17.23
N ASN A 209 -5.35 -0.16 -16.41
CA ASN A 209 -5.36 0.14 -14.99
C ASN A 209 -5.18 -1.16 -14.20
N VAL A 210 -4.29 -1.13 -13.23
CA VAL A 210 -3.99 -2.29 -12.38
C VAL A 210 -4.14 -1.88 -10.93
N GLN A 211 -5.09 -2.50 -10.24
CA GLN A 211 -5.31 -2.24 -8.83
C GLN A 211 -4.21 -2.88 -8.00
N LEU A 212 -3.56 -2.07 -7.17
CA LEU A 212 -2.62 -2.55 -6.17
C LEU A 212 -3.38 -3.04 -4.95
N LEU A 213 -2.92 -4.17 -4.40
CA LEU A 213 -3.46 -4.76 -3.18
C LEU A 213 -2.79 -4.15 -1.96
N PHE A 214 -3.53 -3.36 -1.18
CA PHE A 214 -3.04 -2.90 0.11
C PHE A 214 -2.73 -4.09 1.01
N THR A 215 -1.54 -4.10 1.62
CA THR A 215 -1.09 -5.14 2.54
C THR A 215 -0.53 -4.48 3.79
N PRO A 216 -1.12 -4.71 4.97
CA PRO A 216 -0.54 -4.28 6.24
C PRO A 216 0.88 -4.84 6.45
N GLY A 217 1.69 -4.12 7.23
CA GLY A 217 2.92 -4.71 7.76
C GLY A 217 2.58 -5.78 8.77
N HIS A 218 3.28 -6.91 8.78
CA HIS A 218 3.13 -7.93 9.81
C HIS A 218 4.08 -7.68 10.98
N ILE A 219 3.63 -7.98 12.19
CA ILE A 219 4.47 -7.94 13.40
C ILE A 219 4.65 -9.37 13.90
N GLU A 220 5.88 -9.86 13.82
CA GLU A 220 6.27 -11.14 14.40
C GLU A 220 6.72 -10.94 15.85
N ASN A 221 6.19 -11.73 16.78
CA ASN A 221 6.55 -11.62 18.19
C ASN A 221 7.54 -12.71 18.61
N LEU A 222 8.80 -12.33 18.80
CA LEU A 222 9.88 -13.18 19.31
C LEU A 222 10.31 -12.81 20.74
N SER A 223 9.53 -11.97 21.44
CA SER A 223 9.88 -11.52 22.80
C SER A 223 9.73 -12.59 23.88
N GLY A 224 9.03 -13.69 23.59
CA GLY A 224 8.63 -14.69 24.58
C GLY A 224 7.47 -14.26 25.48
N VAL A 225 6.96 -13.03 25.35
CA VAL A 225 5.77 -12.54 26.06
C VAL A 225 4.54 -12.78 25.20
N PRO A 226 3.43 -13.35 25.72
CA PRO A 226 2.22 -13.56 24.94
C PRO A 226 1.50 -12.23 24.70
N LEU A 227 1.83 -11.56 23.59
CA LEU A 227 1.21 -10.28 23.19
C LEU A 227 -0.11 -10.42 22.44
N GLY A 228 -0.52 -11.66 22.12
CA GLY A 228 -1.62 -11.95 21.22
C GLY A 228 -1.20 -11.98 19.75
N ASP A 229 -2.16 -12.23 18.86
CA ASP A 229 -1.97 -12.11 17.40
C ASP A 229 -1.99 -10.62 17.02
N LEU A 230 -0.85 -10.05 16.64
CA LEU A 230 -0.71 -8.62 16.38
C LEU A 230 -1.04 -8.32 14.92
N THR A 231 -2.32 -8.06 14.65
CA THR A 231 -2.83 -7.65 13.34
C THR A 231 -3.15 -6.16 13.31
N LEU A 232 -3.20 -5.54 12.13
CA LEU A 232 -3.57 -4.13 12.01
C LEU A 232 -5.07 -3.96 12.28
N LEU A 233 -5.42 -3.36 13.41
CA LEU A 233 -6.81 -3.08 13.78
C LEU A 233 -7.33 -1.82 13.08
N ALA A 234 -6.53 -0.76 13.06
CA ALA A 234 -6.89 0.49 12.40
C ALA A 234 -5.68 1.38 12.11
N THR A 235 -5.90 2.35 11.21
CA THR A 235 -4.94 3.38 10.84
C THR A 235 -5.49 4.76 11.14
N GLY A 236 -4.74 5.51 11.96
CA GLY A 236 -4.88 6.95 12.05
C GLY A 236 -4.03 7.64 10.98
N HIS A 237 -4.60 8.63 10.30
CA HIS A 237 -3.91 9.42 9.28
C HIS A 237 -4.17 10.92 9.43
N SER A 238 -3.14 11.71 9.16
CA SER A 238 -3.26 13.15 8.93
C SER A 238 -2.10 13.66 8.07
N ASN A 239 -2.25 14.83 7.48
CA ASN A 239 -1.25 15.43 6.60
C ASN A 239 -0.77 16.79 7.16
N PHE A 240 0.51 17.09 7.00
CA PHE A 240 1.13 18.33 7.45
C PHE A 240 1.87 19.08 6.31
N LYS A 241 1.52 18.82 5.06
CA LYS A 241 2.08 19.48 3.87
C LYS A 241 1.99 21.00 3.95
N GLY A 242 3.05 21.68 3.52
CA GLY A 242 3.15 23.14 3.55
C GLY A 242 3.37 23.72 4.95
N SER A 243 3.61 22.88 5.97
CA SER A 243 3.95 23.36 7.31
C SER A 243 5.35 23.98 7.35
N PRO A 244 5.58 25.00 8.21
CA PRO A 244 6.91 25.50 8.49
C PRO A 244 7.81 24.41 9.10
N TRP A 245 9.11 24.49 8.85
CA TRP A 245 10.10 23.49 9.28
C TRP A 245 10.00 23.13 10.77
N GLY A 246 9.89 24.11 11.67
CA GLY A 246 9.81 23.84 13.12
C GLY A 246 8.59 23.02 13.51
N ARG A 247 7.45 23.25 12.84
CA ARG A 247 6.24 22.44 13.03
C ARG A 247 6.47 21.01 12.53
N ILE A 248 7.05 20.84 11.34
CA ILE A 248 7.36 19.52 10.77
C ILE A 248 8.29 18.72 11.69
N ALA A 249 9.34 19.35 12.21
CA ALA A 249 10.28 18.73 13.14
C ALA A 249 9.56 18.22 14.40
N ASN A 250 8.67 19.04 14.98
CA ASN A 250 7.87 18.66 16.14
C ASN A 250 6.89 17.52 15.85
N VAL A 251 6.20 17.53 14.70
CA VAL A 251 5.30 16.43 14.31
C VAL A 251 6.07 15.10 14.22
N ARG A 252 7.19 15.10 13.48
CA ARG A 252 8.02 13.91 13.30
C ARG A 252 8.57 13.39 14.63
N LYS A 253 9.02 14.30 15.49
CA LYS A 253 9.51 13.96 16.82
C LYS A 253 8.42 13.32 17.69
N ALA A 254 7.22 13.91 17.72
CA ALA A 254 6.09 13.34 18.47
C ALA A 254 5.76 11.92 18.01
N LEU A 255 5.74 11.67 16.69
CA LEU A 255 5.50 10.33 16.15
C LEU A 255 6.62 9.35 16.52
N ARG A 256 7.87 9.68 16.16
CA ARG A 256 9.00 8.74 16.21
C ARG A 256 9.55 8.50 17.62
N GLU A 257 9.50 9.48 18.50
CA GLU A 257 10.10 9.39 19.84
C GLU A 257 9.07 9.15 20.94
N HIS A 258 7.82 9.58 20.76
CA HIS A 258 6.81 9.54 21.82
C HIS A 258 5.68 8.55 21.59
N VAL A 259 5.30 8.26 20.35
CA VAL A 259 4.22 7.30 20.05
C VAL A 259 4.75 5.95 19.56
N GLN A 260 5.77 5.94 18.70
CA GLN A 260 6.32 4.73 18.10
C GLN A 260 6.69 3.68 19.16
N ASN A 261 6.27 2.44 18.92
CA ASN A 261 6.50 1.29 19.79
C ASN A 261 5.84 1.37 21.18
N ALA A 262 4.95 2.33 21.45
CA ALA A 262 4.19 2.30 22.70
C ALA A 262 3.32 1.05 22.76
N ILE A 263 3.33 0.37 23.91
CA ILE A 263 2.47 -0.79 24.17
C ILE A 263 1.50 -0.47 25.30
N VAL A 264 0.25 -0.92 25.17
CA VAL A 264 -0.82 -0.68 26.14
C VAL A 264 -1.39 -2.02 26.56
N ALA A 265 -1.28 -2.38 27.83
CA ALA A 265 -1.76 -3.66 28.32
C ALA A 265 -3.30 -3.70 28.39
N PRO A 266 -3.91 -4.90 28.45
CA PRO A 266 -5.35 -5.04 28.64
C PRO A 266 -5.82 -4.29 29.89
N GLY A 267 -6.88 -3.48 29.76
CA GLY A 267 -7.46 -2.68 30.84
C GLY A 267 -6.69 -1.40 31.17
N GLU A 268 -5.56 -1.13 30.53
CA GLU A 268 -4.79 0.10 30.77
C GLU A 268 -5.32 1.29 29.99
N ILE A 269 -5.10 2.47 30.57
CA ILE A 269 -5.39 3.75 29.93
C ILE A 269 -4.09 4.34 29.41
N PHE A 270 -4.04 4.57 28.11
CA PHE A 270 -2.98 5.36 27.50
C PHE A 270 -3.31 6.85 27.63
N SER A 271 -2.32 7.66 27.99
CA SER A 271 -2.38 9.12 27.98
C SER A 271 -1.30 9.68 27.06
N PHE A 272 -1.72 10.53 26.11
CA PHE A 272 -0.80 11.16 25.19
C PHE A 272 0.15 12.12 25.92
N ASN A 273 -0.36 12.91 26.86
CA ASN A 273 0.47 13.77 27.70
C ASN A 273 1.48 12.97 28.54
N THR A 274 1.08 11.82 29.10
CA THR A 274 2.01 10.92 29.79
C THR A 274 3.10 10.44 28.84
N ALA A 275 2.75 9.99 27.63
CA ALA A 275 3.71 9.52 26.61
C ALA A 275 4.73 10.59 26.19
N LEU A 276 4.30 11.87 26.12
CA LEU A 276 5.20 13.00 25.91
C LEU A 276 6.16 13.20 27.11
N GLY A 277 5.68 12.96 28.33
CA GLY A 277 6.45 13.09 29.57
C GLY A 277 7.02 14.50 29.79
N ASP A 278 8.11 14.57 30.55
CA ASP A 278 8.82 15.82 30.87
C ASP A 278 9.38 16.52 29.63
N ALA A 279 9.45 15.84 28.47
CA ALA A 279 9.87 16.46 27.22
C ALA A 279 8.96 17.64 26.85
N MET A 280 7.70 17.66 27.31
CA MET A 280 6.80 18.80 27.11
C MET A 280 7.16 20.04 27.97
N ILE A 281 8.04 19.89 28.96
CA ILE A 281 8.23 20.85 30.05
C ILE A 281 9.65 21.42 30.07
N LYS A 282 10.67 20.55 30.06
CA LYS A 282 12.09 20.91 30.22
C LYS A 282 12.96 19.89 29.52
N GLY A 283 13.77 20.32 28.56
CA GLY A 283 14.80 19.49 27.92
C GLY A 283 14.39 18.71 26.67
N GLY A 284 13.10 18.73 26.29
CA GLY A 284 12.61 18.03 25.11
C GLY A 284 13.07 18.56 23.75
N ARG A 285 13.86 19.65 23.69
CA ARG A 285 14.38 20.25 22.44
C ARG A 285 13.31 20.28 21.33
N TRP A 286 12.17 20.89 21.62
CA TRP A 286 11.13 21.14 20.63
C TRP A 286 11.39 22.48 19.95
N GLU A 287 11.07 22.54 18.66
CA GLU A 287 11.21 23.74 17.85
C GLU A 287 10.09 24.74 18.15
N GLN A 288 10.37 26.02 17.94
CA GLN A 288 9.38 27.09 18.01
C GLN A 288 8.41 26.98 16.83
N ALA A 289 7.12 26.91 17.13
CA ALA A 289 6.07 26.86 16.13
C ALA A 289 4.76 27.43 16.69
N LYS A 290 3.79 27.70 15.80
CA LYS A 290 2.50 28.24 16.22
C LYS A 290 1.73 27.22 17.07
N VAL A 291 1.25 27.66 18.22
CA VAL A 291 0.36 26.95 19.14
C VAL A 291 -0.93 27.74 19.28
N ILE A 292 -2.03 27.02 19.47
CA ILE A 292 -3.33 27.62 19.79
C ILE A 292 -3.49 27.55 21.31
N ASN A 293 -3.35 28.68 21.99
CA ASN A 293 -3.50 28.79 23.44
C ASN A 293 -4.59 29.81 23.77
N GLY A 294 -5.61 29.41 24.55
CA GLY A 294 -6.78 30.26 24.83
C GLY A 294 -7.53 30.73 23.57
N GLY A 295 -7.33 30.06 22.44
CA GLY A 295 -7.83 30.44 21.12
C GLY A 295 -7.21 31.72 20.55
N VAL A 296 -5.92 31.93 20.83
CA VAL A 296 -5.04 32.88 20.16
C VAL A 296 -3.85 32.08 19.61
N LEU A 297 -3.27 32.52 18.49
CA LEU A 297 -2.05 31.94 17.94
C LEU A 297 -0.83 32.60 18.58
N THR A 298 -0.04 31.80 19.29
CA THR A 298 1.24 32.21 19.90
C THR A 298 2.38 31.36 19.35
N MET A 299 3.61 31.87 19.37
CA MET A 299 4.80 31.06 19.09
C MET A 299 5.27 30.41 20.39
N GLU A 300 5.22 29.09 20.45
CA GLU A 300 5.64 28.31 21.61
C GLU A 300 6.45 27.08 21.15
N GLN A 301 7.24 26.52 22.06
CA GLN A 301 7.92 25.24 21.81
C GLN A 301 6.88 24.11 21.71
N GLY A 302 7.03 23.25 20.71
CA GLY A 302 6.15 22.08 20.55
C GLY A 302 4.90 22.34 19.69
N GLY A 303 4.79 23.51 19.05
CA GLY A 303 3.76 23.70 18.02
C GLY A 303 3.84 22.63 16.93
N GLY A 304 2.74 21.92 16.70
CA GLY A 304 2.67 20.76 15.80
C GLY A 304 2.45 19.42 16.50
N ILE A 305 2.73 19.28 17.80
CA ILE A 305 2.51 18.02 18.54
C ILE A 305 1.06 17.54 18.44
N CYS A 306 0.09 18.45 18.42
CA CYS A 306 -1.33 18.12 18.29
C CYS A 306 -1.69 17.38 16.98
N GLN A 307 -0.81 17.40 15.96
CA GLN A 307 -0.98 16.59 14.76
C GLN A 307 -0.90 15.10 15.11
N ALA A 308 0.08 14.69 15.93
CA ALA A 308 0.27 13.30 16.30
C ALA A 308 -0.87 12.78 17.19
N SER A 309 -1.38 13.60 18.13
CA SER A 309 -2.58 13.25 18.90
C SER A 309 -3.82 13.18 18.01
N THR A 310 -3.97 14.08 17.04
CA THR A 310 -5.07 14.04 16.05
C THR A 310 -4.99 12.77 15.20
N THR A 311 -3.80 12.39 14.73
CA THR A 311 -3.59 11.12 14.01
C THR A 311 -4.01 9.94 14.89
N LEU A 312 -3.56 9.88 16.15
CA LEU A 312 -3.92 8.78 17.05
C LEU A 312 -5.43 8.73 17.27
N TYR A 313 -6.06 9.87 17.55
CA TYR A 313 -7.51 9.96 17.77
C TYR A 313 -8.31 9.37 16.61
N ARG A 314 -7.94 9.67 15.37
CA ARG A 314 -8.60 9.10 14.19
C ARG A 314 -8.44 7.58 14.10
N GLY A 315 -7.25 7.08 14.42
CA GLY A 315 -7.00 5.64 14.52
C GLY A 315 -7.86 4.99 15.60
N LEU A 316 -8.00 5.62 16.76
CA LEU A 316 -8.83 5.13 17.87
C LEU A 316 -10.31 5.05 17.49
N LEU A 317 -10.83 6.06 16.79
CA LEU A 317 -12.21 6.04 16.29
C LEU A 317 -12.42 4.90 15.28
N ALA A 318 -11.48 4.74 14.34
CA ALA A 318 -11.53 3.67 13.34
C ALA A 318 -11.40 2.27 13.98
N ALA A 319 -10.64 2.12 15.07
CA ALA A 319 -10.52 0.88 15.83
C ALA A 319 -11.72 0.60 16.74
N GLY A 320 -12.62 1.56 16.95
CA GLY A 320 -13.69 1.44 17.94
C GLY A 320 -13.17 1.35 19.38
N LEU A 321 -12.03 1.99 19.67
CA LEU A 321 -11.45 2.02 21.03
C LEU A 321 -12.08 3.14 21.87
N PRO A 322 -12.42 2.89 23.16
CA PRO A 322 -13.03 3.90 24.00
C PRO A 322 -12.11 5.09 24.27
N VAL A 323 -12.46 6.26 23.73
CA VAL A 323 -11.78 7.52 24.00
C VAL A 323 -12.36 8.14 25.28
N LEU A 324 -11.54 8.24 26.33
CA LEU A 324 -11.98 8.72 27.65
C LEU A 324 -11.86 10.24 27.81
N LYS A 325 -10.86 10.85 27.16
CA LYS A 325 -10.67 12.30 27.13
C LYS A 325 -10.27 12.72 25.73
N ARG A 326 -10.97 13.71 25.20
CA ARG A 326 -10.64 14.37 23.94
C ARG A 326 -11.24 15.77 23.93
N THR A 327 -10.46 16.73 23.44
CA THR A 327 -10.89 18.12 23.25
C THR A 327 -10.51 18.56 21.84
N SER A 328 -11.42 19.20 21.11
CA SER A 328 -11.11 19.85 19.82
C SER A 328 -10.25 21.10 20.05
N HIS A 329 -9.49 21.52 19.04
CA HIS A 329 -8.88 22.84 19.06
C HIS A 329 -9.96 23.92 19.20
N SER A 330 -9.63 25.03 19.86
CA SER A 330 -10.55 26.15 20.02
C SER A 330 -10.72 26.98 18.73
N MET A 331 -9.82 26.85 17.76
CA MET A 331 -9.96 27.43 16.41
C MET A 331 -9.96 26.31 15.38
N TYR A 332 -10.74 26.48 14.33
CA TYR A 332 -10.78 25.53 13.23
C TYR A 332 -9.44 25.48 12.50
N VAL A 333 -8.98 24.26 12.20
CA VAL A 333 -7.68 24.00 11.59
C VAL A 333 -7.90 23.37 10.23
N SER A 334 -7.74 24.16 9.17
CA SER A 334 -8.13 23.77 7.80
C SER A 334 -7.36 22.57 7.24
N TYR A 335 -6.08 22.41 7.58
CA TYR A 335 -5.28 21.29 7.08
C TYR A 335 -5.67 19.92 7.65
N TYR A 336 -6.61 19.84 8.61
CA TYR A 336 -7.18 18.57 9.05
C TYR A 336 -8.38 18.10 8.22
N GLU A 337 -8.90 18.94 7.32
CA GLU A 337 -10.13 18.68 6.56
C GLU A 337 -10.12 17.34 5.82
N GLU A 338 -8.99 16.96 5.22
CA GLU A 338 -8.85 15.74 4.41
C GLU A 338 -9.17 14.45 5.19
N GLY A 339 -8.80 14.38 6.46
CA GLY A 339 -9.08 13.22 7.33
C GLY A 339 -10.33 13.38 8.20
N GLY A 340 -11.23 14.30 7.83
CA GLY A 340 -12.47 14.58 8.54
C GLY A 340 -12.44 15.88 9.33
N VAL A 341 -13.29 16.83 8.93
CA VAL A 341 -13.52 18.10 9.64
C VAL A 341 -14.06 17.84 11.04
N GLY A 342 -13.56 18.52 12.06
CA GLY A 342 -14.04 18.25 13.41
C GLY A 342 -13.42 17.03 14.09
N LEU A 343 -12.62 16.21 13.40
CA LEU A 343 -12.00 15.01 14.00
C LEU A 343 -10.56 15.27 14.43
N ASP A 344 -10.37 16.33 15.22
CA ASP A 344 -9.08 16.75 15.77
C ASP A 344 -8.96 16.49 17.27
N ALA A 345 -7.76 16.33 17.81
CA ALA A 345 -7.56 16.18 19.25
C ALA A 345 -6.38 17.05 19.70
N THR A 346 -6.67 18.12 20.44
CA THR A 346 -5.63 18.98 20.99
C THR A 346 -5.06 18.39 22.27
N VAL A 347 -3.76 18.59 22.46
CA VAL A 347 -3.04 18.25 23.68
C VAL A 347 -2.22 19.46 24.12
N TYR A 348 -2.21 19.72 25.41
CA TYR A 348 -1.37 20.73 26.03
C TYR A 348 -0.92 20.24 27.39
N LYS A 349 0.21 20.77 27.85
CA LYS A 349 0.81 20.36 29.12
C LYS A 349 -0.21 20.52 30.25
N GLY A 350 -0.48 19.42 30.95
CA GLY A 350 -1.48 19.36 32.02
C GLY A 350 -2.90 19.12 31.49
N ASN A 351 -3.40 19.97 30.60
CA ASN A 351 -4.72 19.83 29.95
C ASN A 351 -4.82 20.78 28.74
N PRO A 352 -5.49 20.44 27.63
CA PRO A 352 -6.18 19.18 27.30
C PRO A 352 -5.27 17.96 27.12
N ASP A 353 -5.83 16.76 27.25
CA ASP A 353 -5.17 15.47 26.99
C ASP A 353 -6.03 14.60 26.06
N LEU A 354 -5.38 13.66 25.36
CA LEU A 354 -6.03 12.57 24.65
C LEU A 354 -5.75 11.27 25.40
N THR A 355 -6.81 10.62 25.89
CA THR A 355 -6.69 9.34 26.61
C THR A 355 -7.67 8.31 26.06
N PHE A 356 -7.25 7.04 26.02
CA PHE A 356 -8.10 5.92 25.61
C PHE A 356 -7.87 4.71 26.50
N LEU A 357 -8.90 3.87 26.62
CA LEU A 357 -8.85 2.60 27.33
C LEU A 357 -8.56 1.47 26.33
N ASN A 358 -7.64 0.57 26.67
CA ASN A 358 -7.55 -0.72 26.00
C ASN A 358 -8.54 -1.70 26.63
N ASP A 359 -9.73 -1.84 26.04
CA ASP A 359 -10.76 -2.78 26.48
C ASP A 359 -10.79 -4.10 25.66
N THR A 360 -9.76 -4.37 24.86
CA THR A 360 -9.73 -5.50 23.90
C THR A 360 -9.37 -6.86 24.52
N GLY A 361 -8.95 -6.86 25.79
CA GLY A 361 -8.46 -8.07 26.47
C GLY A 361 -7.06 -8.54 26.05
N ASN A 362 -6.44 -7.93 25.02
CA ASN A 362 -5.08 -8.22 24.56
C ASN A 362 -4.22 -6.94 24.51
N PHE A 363 -2.91 -7.10 24.29
CA PHE A 363 -2.03 -5.95 24.16
C PHE A 363 -2.30 -5.17 22.88
N ILE A 364 -2.17 -3.86 22.95
CA ILE A 364 -2.16 -2.97 21.78
C ILE A 364 -0.74 -2.43 21.60
N VAL A 365 -0.22 -2.49 20.36
CA VAL A 365 1.05 -1.89 19.97
C VAL A 365 0.79 -0.74 18.99
N LEU A 366 1.29 0.45 19.33
CA LEU A 366 1.21 1.63 18.47
C LEU A 366 2.46 1.72 17.58
N GLN A 367 2.27 1.73 16.27
CA GLN A 367 3.32 1.92 15.27
C GLN A 367 3.10 3.26 14.56
N ALA A 368 3.90 4.26 14.90
CA ALA A 368 3.85 5.62 14.39
C ALA A 368 5.02 5.94 13.45
N TYR A 369 4.72 6.47 12.27
CA TYR A 369 5.73 6.93 11.33
C TYR A 369 5.20 8.06 10.45
N ASP A 370 6.11 8.70 9.72
CA ASP A 370 5.81 9.65 8.67
C ASP A 370 6.32 9.15 7.31
N ASP A 371 5.58 9.46 6.26
CA ASP A 371 5.97 9.26 4.86
C ASP A 371 5.76 10.57 4.10
N GLY A 372 6.85 11.21 3.69
CA GLY A 372 6.81 12.59 3.18
C GLY A 372 6.22 13.57 4.19
N ASP A 373 5.01 14.05 3.88
CA ASP A 373 4.22 15.00 4.69
C ASP A 373 2.99 14.34 5.36
N ASP A 374 2.86 13.01 5.24
CA ASP A 374 1.80 12.24 5.86
C ASP A 374 2.26 11.63 7.18
N ALA A 375 1.39 11.70 8.19
CA ALA A 375 1.57 11.12 9.52
C ALA A 375 0.63 9.93 9.69
N TYR A 376 1.19 8.79 10.08
CA TYR A 376 0.46 7.55 10.31
C TYR A 376 0.67 7.05 11.74
N ILE A 377 -0.39 6.55 12.35
CA ILE A 377 -0.34 5.76 13.57
C ILE A 377 -1.20 4.51 13.37
N HIS A 378 -0.54 3.36 13.31
CA HIS A 378 -1.17 2.06 13.24
C HIS A 378 -1.37 1.47 14.62
N ILE A 379 -2.57 0.94 14.83
CA ILE A 379 -2.96 0.27 16.05
C ILE A 379 -2.94 -1.22 15.74
N TYR A 380 -1.95 -1.92 16.28
CA TYR A 380 -1.84 -3.38 16.17
C TYR A 380 -2.37 -4.03 17.45
N GLY A 381 -3.08 -5.14 17.28
CA GLY A 381 -3.62 -5.93 18.38
C GLY A 381 -4.36 -7.16 17.86
N THR A 382 -4.89 -7.95 18.79
CA THR A 382 -5.70 -9.11 18.46
C THR A 382 -7.13 -8.68 18.14
N PRO A 383 -7.67 -9.01 16.96
CA PRO A 383 -9.06 -8.70 16.62
C PRO A 383 -9.99 -9.39 17.61
N ASP A 384 -10.87 -8.61 18.23
CA ASP A 384 -11.92 -9.09 19.14
C ASP A 384 -13.30 -9.12 18.47
N GLY A 385 -13.33 -8.96 17.15
CA GLY A 385 -14.53 -8.97 16.32
C GLY A 385 -15.33 -7.67 16.31
N ARG A 386 -14.86 -6.61 16.98
CA ARG A 386 -15.52 -5.29 16.89
C ARG A 386 -15.34 -4.64 15.52
N SER A 387 -16.28 -3.79 15.16
CA SER A 387 -16.17 -2.88 14.01
C SER A 387 -16.71 -1.50 14.39
N ALA A 388 -16.22 -0.47 13.71
CA ALA A 388 -16.63 0.92 13.98
C ALA A 388 -17.00 1.65 12.70
N THR A 389 -18.04 2.48 12.78
CA THR A 389 -18.45 3.37 11.69
C THR A 389 -18.57 4.80 12.20
N ILE A 390 -18.25 5.76 11.34
CA ILE A 390 -18.35 7.19 11.64
C ILE A 390 -19.21 7.82 10.56
N ASP A 391 -20.23 8.57 10.98
CA ASP A 391 -21.20 9.19 10.10
C ASP A 391 -21.32 10.70 10.36
N GLY A 392 -21.32 11.47 9.27
CA GLY A 392 -21.16 12.93 9.26
C GLY A 392 -20.27 13.42 8.09
N PRO A 393 -19.71 14.64 8.18
CA PRO A 393 -19.88 15.63 9.24
C PRO A 393 -21.26 16.28 9.22
N TYR A 394 -21.79 16.54 10.41
CA TYR A 394 -23.04 17.26 10.62
C TYR A 394 -22.79 18.70 11.03
N PHE A 395 -23.45 19.61 10.33
CA PHE A 395 -23.57 21.03 10.64
C PHE A 395 -25.00 21.33 11.03
N THR A 396 -25.28 22.51 11.60
CA THR A 396 -26.64 22.91 11.98
C THR A 396 -27.67 22.73 10.85
N GLN A 397 -27.28 22.89 9.59
CA GLN A 397 -28.19 22.76 8.43
C GLN A 397 -28.27 21.34 7.84
N THR A 398 -27.33 20.46 8.16
CA THR A 398 -27.22 19.12 7.54
C THR A 398 -27.45 17.99 8.53
N ALA A 399 -27.50 18.29 9.83
CA ALA A 399 -27.78 17.32 10.87
C ALA A 399 -29.18 16.69 10.69
N PRO A 400 -29.30 15.36 10.83
CA PRO A 400 -30.58 14.68 10.92
C PRO A 400 -31.43 15.21 12.09
N ASP A 401 -32.76 15.11 11.98
CA ASP A 401 -33.69 15.60 13.01
C ASP A 401 -33.51 14.89 14.36
N ASP A 402 -33.06 13.63 14.33
CA ASP A 402 -32.74 12.81 15.50
C ASP A 402 -31.31 13.02 16.02
N PHE A 403 -30.51 13.89 15.40
CA PHE A 403 -29.17 14.24 15.87
C PHE A 403 -29.25 15.36 16.92
N ALA A 404 -29.20 14.97 18.19
CA ALA A 404 -29.23 15.91 19.31
C ALA A 404 -28.03 15.74 20.25
N ILE A 405 -27.51 16.87 20.72
CA ILE A 405 -26.44 16.95 21.70
C ILE A 405 -27.08 17.26 23.04
N ALA A 406 -27.16 16.30 23.96
CA ALA A 406 -27.76 16.51 25.29
C ALA A 406 -29.13 17.21 25.20
N GLY A 407 -29.98 16.79 24.25
CA GLY A 407 -31.33 17.35 24.05
C GLY A 407 -31.42 18.66 23.27
N ARG A 408 -30.30 19.20 22.74
CA ARG A 408 -30.31 20.41 21.89
C ARG A 408 -29.73 20.15 20.49
N PRO A 409 -30.10 20.95 19.48
CA PRO A 409 -29.46 20.89 18.17
C PRO A 409 -28.00 21.41 18.20
N LEU A 410 -27.28 21.15 17.12
CA LEU A 410 -25.93 21.67 16.86
C LEU A 410 -25.92 23.20 16.72
N LYS A 411 -24.98 23.87 17.39
CA LYS A 411 -24.74 25.31 17.22
C LYS A 411 -23.99 25.59 15.93
N ARG A 412 -24.07 26.83 15.43
CA ARG A 412 -23.42 27.27 14.19
C ARG A 412 -21.89 27.09 14.15
N ASN A 413 -21.26 27.02 15.32
CA ASN A 413 -19.82 26.87 15.50
C ASN A 413 -19.42 25.45 15.94
N GLU A 414 -20.33 24.49 15.83
CA GLU A 414 -20.13 23.08 16.18
C GLU A 414 -20.15 22.20 14.92
N ILE A 415 -19.33 21.15 14.93
CA ILE A 415 -19.37 20.05 13.97
C ILE A 415 -19.65 18.77 14.74
N GLY A 416 -20.65 18.01 14.30
CA GLY A 416 -21.06 16.75 14.92
C GLY A 416 -20.75 15.53 14.06
N TRP A 417 -20.52 14.39 14.69
CA TRP A 417 -20.44 13.08 14.04
C TRP A 417 -21.13 12.03 14.92
N ARG A 418 -21.74 11.02 14.30
CA ARG A 418 -22.11 9.77 14.98
C ARG A 418 -20.95 8.81 14.89
N HIS A 419 -20.64 8.14 15.98
CA HIS A 419 -19.67 7.05 16.03
C HIS A 419 -20.37 5.84 16.62
N GLU A 420 -20.47 4.79 15.81
CA GLU A 420 -21.09 3.53 16.20
C GLU A 420 -20.00 2.45 16.29
N VAL A 421 -19.99 1.71 17.39
CA VAL A 421 -19.13 0.54 17.58
C VAL A 421 -20.01 -0.68 17.79
N THR A 422 -19.86 -1.67 16.93
CA THR A 422 -20.56 -2.95 17.02
C THR A 422 -19.57 -4.00 17.51
N TYR A 423 -19.84 -4.60 18.65
CA TYR A 423 -19.01 -5.64 19.26
C TYR A 423 -19.35 -7.03 18.71
N ALA A 424 -18.49 -8.02 18.95
CA ALA A 424 -18.66 -9.37 18.44
C ALA A 424 -19.93 -10.09 18.93
N ASP A 425 -20.46 -9.70 20.10
CA ASP A 425 -21.72 -10.20 20.65
C ASP A 425 -22.96 -9.52 20.04
N GLY A 426 -22.76 -8.59 19.11
CA GLY A 426 -23.82 -7.79 18.49
C GLY A 426 -24.26 -6.59 19.32
N ALA A 427 -23.65 -6.34 20.49
CA ALA A 427 -23.90 -5.11 21.23
C ALA A 427 -23.43 -3.90 20.41
N VAL A 428 -24.27 -2.85 20.37
CA VAL A 428 -23.97 -1.62 19.64
C VAL A 428 -23.84 -0.48 20.64
N LYS A 429 -22.73 0.24 20.58
CA LYS A 429 -22.50 1.46 21.33
C LYS A 429 -22.47 2.66 20.40
N ASN A 430 -23.31 3.64 20.71
CA ASN A 430 -23.42 4.88 19.96
C ASN A 430 -22.88 6.05 20.77
N ASP A 431 -21.87 6.72 20.22
CA ASP A 431 -21.26 7.91 20.78
C ASP A 431 -21.45 9.10 19.81
N THR A 432 -21.61 10.30 20.36
CA THR A 432 -21.68 11.54 19.56
C THR A 432 -20.39 12.32 19.74
N ILE A 433 -19.68 12.58 18.63
CA ILE A 433 -18.47 13.38 18.62
C ILE A 433 -18.83 14.82 18.28
N ILE A 434 -18.37 15.76 19.10
CA ILE A 434 -18.69 17.18 18.93
C ILE A 434 -17.40 17.99 19.00
N SER A 435 -17.23 18.88 18.03
CA SER A 435 -16.12 19.82 17.98
C SER A 435 -16.64 21.23 17.97
N THR A 436 -16.24 22.02 18.96
CA THR A 436 -16.69 23.40 19.14
C THR A 436 -15.55 24.35 18.88
N TYR A 437 -15.76 25.30 17.98
CA TYR A 437 -14.75 26.28 17.60
C TYR A 437 -15.22 27.69 17.94
N LYS A 438 -14.29 28.65 18.12
CA LYS A 438 -14.65 30.07 18.26
C LYS A 438 -15.39 30.59 17.03
N THR A 439 -14.88 30.25 15.85
CA THR A 439 -15.46 30.58 14.55
C THR A 439 -15.29 29.40 13.59
N LEU A 440 -16.34 29.10 12.84
CA LEU A 440 -16.30 28.16 11.72
C LEU A 440 -16.37 28.95 10.40
N PRO A 441 -15.48 28.69 9.43
CA PRO A 441 -15.57 29.33 8.12
C PRO A 441 -16.86 28.90 7.39
N ASN A 442 -17.64 29.88 6.91
CA ASN A 442 -18.84 29.61 6.10
C ASN A 442 -18.51 28.79 4.83
N SER A 443 -17.29 28.91 4.30
CA SER A 443 -16.84 28.12 3.14
C SER A 443 -16.91 26.61 3.40
N ILE A 444 -16.55 26.16 4.61
CA ILE A 444 -16.60 24.76 5.01
C ILE A 444 -18.05 24.30 5.16
N VAL A 445 -18.87 25.09 5.85
CA VAL A 445 -20.30 24.78 6.04
C VAL A 445 -20.99 24.63 4.68
N ASN A 446 -20.77 25.58 3.77
CA ASN A 446 -21.35 25.56 2.43
C ASN A 446 -20.86 24.36 1.61
N LYS A 447 -19.56 24.05 1.65
CA LYS A 447 -18.98 22.89 0.94
C LYS A 447 -19.66 21.59 1.36
N TYR A 448 -19.75 21.31 2.66
CA TYR A 448 -20.32 20.05 3.14
C TYR A 448 -21.84 20.01 3.03
N THR A 449 -22.51 21.15 3.05
CA THR A 449 -23.96 21.23 2.72
C THR A 449 -24.20 20.81 1.28
N ALA A 450 -23.41 21.31 0.33
CA ALA A 450 -23.52 20.92 -1.08
C ALA A 450 -23.22 19.44 -1.30
N ILE A 451 -22.18 18.89 -0.66
CA ILE A 451 -21.85 17.45 -0.72
C ILE A 451 -23.01 16.60 -0.20
N THR A 452 -23.61 16.98 0.93
CA THR A 452 -24.73 16.25 1.54
C THR A 452 -25.97 16.28 0.64
N ALA A 453 -26.27 17.43 0.04
CA ALA A 453 -27.38 17.57 -0.91
C ALA A 453 -27.17 16.67 -2.15
N ALA A 454 -25.95 16.64 -2.70
CA ALA A 454 -25.62 15.78 -3.84
C ALA A 454 -25.78 14.28 -3.51
N LYS A 455 -25.33 13.84 -2.32
CA LYS A 455 -25.53 12.45 -1.87
C LYS A 455 -27.01 12.06 -1.79
N LYS A 456 -27.87 12.96 -1.28
CA LYS A 456 -29.32 12.72 -1.22
C LYS A 456 -29.94 12.57 -2.62
N ILE A 457 -29.53 13.38 -3.58
CA ILE A 457 -30.03 13.29 -4.96
C ILE A 457 -29.65 11.94 -5.60
N VAL A 458 -28.39 11.51 -5.43
CA VAL A 458 -27.93 10.20 -5.95
C VAL A 458 -28.69 9.04 -5.31
N ALA A 459 -28.90 9.08 -3.99
CA ALA A 459 -29.67 8.03 -3.29
C ALA A 459 -31.13 7.95 -3.77
N LEU A 460 -31.77 9.09 -4.04
CA LEU A 460 -33.14 9.12 -4.58
C LEU A 460 -33.23 8.61 -6.02
N GLY A 461 -32.20 8.86 -6.85
CA GLY A 461 -32.12 8.35 -8.22
C GLY A 461 -31.85 6.85 -8.31
N ALA A 462 -31.06 6.30 -7.38
CA ALA A 462 -30.78 4.85 -7.31
C ALA A 462 -31.97 4.03 -6.81
N GLY A 463 -32.92 4.63 -6.10
CA GLY A 463 -34.16 3.99 -5.64
C GLY A 463 -35.30 3.97 -6.68
N GLN A 464 -35.09 4.52 -7.87
CA GLN A 464 -36.06 4.56 -8.97
C GLN A 464 -35.72 3.61 -10.15
N GLN A 465 -34.76 2.70 -9.99
CA GLN A 465 -34.43 1.68 -11.00
C GLN A 465 -34.78 0.26 -10.54
#